data_AF-A0A957SRJ2-F1
#
_entry.id   AF-A0A957SRJ2-F1
#
_cell.length_a   1.000
_cell.length_b   1.000
_cell.length_c   1.000
_cell.angle_alpha   90.00
_cell.angle_beta   90.00
_cell.angle_gamma   90.00
#
_symmetry.space_group_name_H-M   'P 1'
#
loop_
_entity.id
_entity.type
_entity.pdbx_description
1 polymer ?
#
loop_
_entity_poly.entity_id
_entity_poly.type
_entity_poly.pdbx_seq_one_letter_code
_entity_poly.pdbx_strand_id
1 'polypeptide(L)'
;MIDPSESKLTEAEIDEFIIAEAGDDSAWDEPVHVIREQGASLTLPADLVTRAAFLARLHREEDLGAWLTKIIQERIELEEGAYLQAKRELAVA
;
A
#
# COMPACT_ATOMS: atom_id res chain seq x y z
N MET A 1 -26.94 -12.56 15.43
CA MET A 1 -25.86 -12.86 16.40
C MET A 1 -26.03 -14.31 16.80
N ILE A 2 -25.24 -15.21 16.20
CA ILE A 2 -25.35 -16.66 16.44
C ILE A 2 -24.52 -16.98 17.70
N ASP A 3 -25.20 -17.54 18.69
CA ASP A 3 -24.63 -18.05 19.95
C ASP A 3 -23.80 -19.32 19.64
N PRO A 4 -22.51 -19.39 20.03
CA PRO A 4 -21.61 -20.47 19.63
C PRO A 4 -21.90 -21.83 20.30
N SER A 5 -23.05 -22.01 20.94
CA SER A 5 -23.40 -23.22 21.71
C SER A 5 -24.39 -24.18 21.03
N GLU A 6 -24.88 -23.91 19.81
CA GLU A 6 -25.79 -24.83 19.09
C GLU A 6 -25.09 -25.53 17.91
N SER A 7 -24.71 -26.79 18.14
CA SER A 7 -24.24 -27.82 17.18
C SER A 7 -23.04 -27.45 16.29
N LYS A 8 -21.92 -28.17 16.47
CA LYS A 8 -20.80 -28.15 15.52
C LYS A 8 -21.24 -28.82 14.22
N LEU A 9 -21.70 -28.03 13.26
CA LEU A 9 -21.87 -28.47 11.88
C LEU A 9 -20.54 -29.03 11.35
N THR A 10 -20.63 -30.12 10.60
CA THR A 10 -19.51 -30.65 9.83
C THR A 10 -19.20 -29.73 8.66
N GLU A 11 -17.99 -29.83 8.11
CA GLU A 11 -17.56 -29.05 6.95
C GLU A 11 -18.54 -29.19 5.77
N ALA A 12 -19.01 -30.41 5.50
CA ALA A 12 -19.98 -30.67 4.44
C ALA A 12 -21.33 -29.96 4.66
N GLU A 13 -21.80 -29.89 5.91
CA GLU A 13 -23.04 -29.18 6.24
C GLU A 13 -22.87 -27.66 6.14
N ILE A 14 -21.68 -27.14 6.43
CA ILE A 14 -21.35 -25.72 6.23
C ILE A 14 -21.30 -25.38 4.74
N ASP A 15 -20.70 -26.23 3.92
CA ASP A 15 -20.61 -26.02 2.47
C ASP A 15 -22.00 -26.04 1.82
N GLU A 16 -22.86 -27.00 2.18
CA GLU A 16 -24.24 -27.04 1.69
C GLU A 16 -25.03 -25.80 2.09
N PHE A 17 -24.85 -25.33 3.33
CA PHE A 17 -25.46 -24.10 3.81
C PHE A 17 -25.00 -22.88 3.01
N ILE A 18 -23.69 -22.71 2.79
CA ILE A 18 -23.14 -21.60 2.02
C ILE A 18 -23.61 -21.62 0.56
N ILE A 19 -23.69 -22.79 -0.06
CA ILE A 19 -24.16 -22.95 -1.45
C ILE A 19 -25.65 -22.59 -1.57
N ALA A 20 -26.47 -22.98 -0.60
CA ALA A 20 -27.90 -22.69 -0.59
C ALA A 20 -28.17 -21.17 -0.51
N GLU A 21 -27.39 -20.45 0.29
CA GLU A 21 -27.52 -19.01 0.51
C GLU A 21 -26.80 -18.15 -0.55
N ALA A 22 -26.07 -18.75 -1.50
CA ALA A 22 -25.25 -18.02 -2.47
C ALA A 22 -26.05 -17.08 -3.39
N GLY A 23 -27.35 -17.33 -3.57
CA GLY A 23 -28.24 -16.51 -4.38
C GLY A 23 -29.06 -15.48 -3.61
N ASP A 24 -28.94 -15.44 -2.28
CA ASP A 24 -29.67 -14.50 -1.42
C ASP A 24 -28.73 -13.43 -0.88
N ASP A 25 -28.77 -12.24 -1.49
CA ASP A 25 -27.96 -11.10 -1.06
C ASP A 25 -28.23 -10.66 0.40
N SER A 26 -29.38 -11.03 0.99
CA SER A 26 -29.70 -10.70 2.39
C SER A 26 -29.03 -11.62 3.41
N ALA A 27 -28.48 -12.75 2.97
CA ALA A 27 -27.71 -13.68 3.78
C ALA A 27 -26.23 -13.24 3.97
N TRP A 28 -25.79 -12.23 3.22
CA TRP A 28 -24.42 -11.73 3.21
C TRP A 28 -24.32 -10.33 3.82
N ASP A 29 -23.21 -10.05 4.50
CA ASP A 29 -22.89 -8.69 4.92
C ASP A 29 -22.61 -7.79 3.70
N GLU A 30 -22.74 -6.48 3.89
CA GLU A 30 -22.49 -5.49 2.84
C GLU A 30 -21.09 -5.69 2.22
N PRO A 31 -20.98 -5.67 0.87
CA PRO A 31 -19.70 -5.86 0.20
C PRO A 31 -18.63 -4.89 0.68
N VAL A 32 -17.49 -5.44 1.12
CA VAL A 32 -16.32 -4.62 1.47
C VAL A 32 -15.62 -4.17 0.18
N HIS A 33 -15.83 -2.91 -0.18
CA HIS A 33 -15.14 -2.29 -1.31
C HIS A 33 -13.73 -1.85 -0.92
N VAL A 34 -12.71 -2.59 -1.37
CA VAL A 34 -11.31 -2.20 -1.17
C VAL A 34 -10.90 -1.21 -2.26
N ILE A 35 -10.94 0.09 -1.93
CA ILE A 35 -10.32 1.13 -2.76
C ILE A 35 -8.81 1.02 -2.55
N ARG A 36 -8.11 0.39 -3.49
CA ARG A 36 -6.65 0.46 -3.52
C ARG A 36 -6.28 1.86 -3.97
N GLU A 37 -5.47 2.56 -3.18
CA GLU A 37 -4.83 3.79 -3.64
C GLU A 37 -4.11 3.49 -4.96
N GLN A 38 -4.35 4.33 -5.96
CA GLN A 38 -3.79 4.13 -7.29
C GLN A 38 -2.31 4.49 -7.22
N GLY A 39 -1.46 3.47 -7.04
CA GLY A 39 -0.02 3.66 -6.96
C GLY A 39 0.53 4.31 -8.22
N ALA A 40 1.52 5.19 -8.06
CA ALA A 40 2.30 5.70 -9.17
C ALA A 40 3.23 4.60 -9.71
N SER A 41 3.27 4.42 -11.03
CA SER A 41 4.21 3.52 -11.69
C SER A 41 5.34 4.32 -12.34
N LEU A 42 6.57 3.94 -12.04
CA LEU A 42 7.78 4.52 -12.65
C LEU A 42 8.54 3.40 -13.37
N THR A 43 8.92 3.66 -14.63
CA THR A 43 9.81 2.75 -15.37
C THR A 43 11.24 3.14 -15.09
N LEU A 44 12.01 2.23 -14.49
CA LEU A 44 13.42 2.41 -14.19
C LEU A 44 14.26 1.34 -14.89
N PRO A 45 15.51 1.64 -15.31
CA PRO A 45 16.42 0.63 -15.82
C PRO A 45 16.68 -0.47 -14.80
N ALA A 46 16.79 -1.73 -15.25
CA ALA A 46 16.95 -2.89 -14.38
C ALA A 46 18.15 -2.76 -13.43
N ASP A 47 19.29 -2.28 -13.94
CA ASP A 47 20.49 -2.06 -13.13
C ASP A 47 20.27 -1.04 -11.99
N LEU A 48 19.49 0.02 -12.26
CA LEU A 48 19.15 1.02 -11.25
C LEU A 48 18.25 0.41 -10.17
N VAL A 49 17.27 -0.39 -10.56
CA VAL A 49 16.39 -1.13 -9.62
C VAL A 49 17.20 -2.07 -8.73
N THR A 50 18.18 -2.79 -9.29
CA THR A 50 19.05 -3.68 -8.52
C THR A 50 19.84 -2.92 -7.45
N ARG A 51 20.45 -1.79 -7.82
CA ARG A 51 21.20 -0.95 -6.87
C ARG A 51 20.30 -0.33 -5.80
N ALA A 52 19.12 0.14 -6.19
CA ALA A 52 18.13 0.68 -5.27
C ALA A 52 17.62 -0.38 -4.27
N ALA A 53 17.35 -1.60 -4.73
CA ALA A 53 16.91 -2.70 -3.87
C ALA A 53 18.00 -3.13 -2.86
N PHE A 54 19.27 -3.09 -3.27
CA PHE A 54 20.39 -3.30 -2.35
C PHE A 54 20.41 -2.23 -1.24
N LEU A 55 20.26 -0.96 -1.61
CA LEU A 55 20.25 0.15 -0.66
C LEU A 55 19.03 0.09 0.28
N ALA A 56 17.84 -0.21 -0.22
CA ALA A 56 16.64 -0.38 0.60
C ALA A 56 16.87 -1.41 1.73
N ARG A 57 17.49 -2.55 1.39
CA ARG A 57 17.87 -3.57 2.39
C ARG A 57 18.94 -3.09 3.34
N LEU A 58 19.96 -2.40 2.85
CA LEU A 58 21.04 -1.83 3.66
C LEU A 58 20.49 -0.86 4.73
N HIS A 59 19.49 -0.07 4.35
CA HIS A 59 18.81 0.89 5.22
C HIS A 59 17.65 0.30 6.03
N ARG A 60 17.36 -1.00 5.90
CA ARG A 60 16.28 -1.71 6.60
C ARG A 60 14.88 -1.12 6.36
N GLU A 61 14.63 -0.63 5.15
CA GLU A 61 13.29 -0.20 4.74
C GLU A 61 12.40 -1.42 4.45
N GLU A 62 11.08 -1.22 4.57
CA GLU A 62 10.08 -2.28 4.39
C GLU A 62 10.13 -2.87 2.97
N ASP A 63 10.22 -2.00 1.97
CA ASP A 63 10.40 -2.38 0.57
C ASP A 63 11.13 -1.31 -0.25
N LEU A 64 11.34 -1.61 -1.53
CA LEU A 64 11.97 -0.69 -2.48
C LEU A 64 11.17 0.60 -2.66
N GLY A 65 9.84 0.53 -2.67
CA GLY A 65 8.96 1.68 -2.85
C GLY A 65 9.02 2.65 -1.66
N ALA A 66 9.04 2.12 -0.43
CA ALA A 66 9.24 2.90 0.78
C ALA A 66 10.59 3.63 0.76
N TRP A 67 11.66 2.91 0.42
CA TRP A 67 12.99 3.52 0.29
C TRP A 67 13.04 4.60 -0.80
N LEU A 68 12.48 4.34 -1.98
CA LEU A 68 12.46 5.32 -3.08
C LEU A 68 11.63 6.56 -2.72
N THR A 69 10.48 6.39 -2.07
CA THR A 69 9.63 7.50 -1.60
C THR A 69 10.41 8.42 -0.67
N LYS A 70 11.13 7.83 0.30
CA LYS A 70 11.98 8.59 1.23
C LYS A 70 13.09 9.36 0.52
N ILE A 71 13.82 8.73 -0.40
CA ILE A 71 14.88 9.39 -1.17
C ILE A 71 14.33 10.55 -2.02
N ILE A 72 13.16 10.37 -2.64
CA ILE A 72 12.51 11.43 -3.41
C ILE A 72 12.12 12.60 -2.50
N GLN A 73 11.53 12.32 -1.33
CA GLN A 73 11.15 13.33 -0.35
C GLN A 73 12.36 14.13 0.15
N GLU A 74 13.42 13.43 0.59
CA GLU A 74 14.67 14.06 1.05
C GLU A 74 15.28 14.94 -0.05
N ARG A 75 15.24 14.48 -1.30
CA ARG A 75 15.77 15.24 -2.43
C ARG A 75 14.95 16.50 -2.72
N ILE A 76 13.62 16.42 -2.66
CA ILE A 76 12.73 17.58 -2.83
C ILE A 76 13.02 18.63 -1.76
N GLU A 77 13.10 18.22 -0.49
CA GLU A 77 13.36 19.15 0.62
C GLU A 77 14.68 19.90 0.47
N LEU A 78 15.74 19.21 0.02
CA LEU A 78 17.03 19.82 -0.26
C LEU A 78 16.95 20.83 -1.41
N GLU A 79 16.26 20.50 -2.50
CA GLU A 79 16.11 21.39 -3.65
C GLU A 79 15.24 22.61 -3.33
N GLU A 80 14.15 22.43 -2.58
CA GLU A 80 13.30 23.53 -2.11
C GLU A 80 14.09 24.47 -1.19
N GLY A 81 14.87 23.92 -0.26
CA GLY A 81 15.75 24.71 0.60
C GLY A 81 16.77 25.53 -0.19
N ALA A 82 17.45 24.91 -1.15
CA ALA A 82 18.41 25.57 -2.03
C ALA A 82 17.76 26.68 -2.87
N TYR A 83 16.58 26.41 -3.43
CA TYR A 83 15.82 27.38 -4.22
C TYR A 83 15.40 28.60 -3.38
N LEU A 84 14.86 28.37 -2.18
CA LEU A 84 14.45 29.45 -1.28
C LEU A 84 15.64 30.31 -0.85
N GLN A 85 16.80 29.69 -0.62
CA GLN A 85 18.02 30.43 -0.33
C GLN A 85 18.45 31.31 -1.51
N ALA A 86 18.57 30.73 -2.70
CA ALA A 86 18.95 31.48 -3.90
C ALA A 86 17.98 32.64 -4.18
N LYS A 87 16.68 32.42 -3.97
CA LYS A 87 15.65 33.46 -4.12
C LYS A 87 15.85 34.62 -3.14
N ARG A 88 16.24 34.34 -1.88
CA ARG A 88 16.53 35.39 -0.90
C ARG A 88 17.78 36.18 -1.29
N GLU A 89 18.83 35.51 -1.74
CA GLU A 89 20.07 36.16 -2.19
C GLU A 89 19.82 37.09 -3.38
N LEU A 90 19.01 36.66 -4.36
CA LEU A 90 18.60 37.49 -5.50
C LEU A 90 17.71 38.68 -5.12
N ALA A 91 16.93 38.59 -4.04
CA ALA A 91 16.07 39.69 -3.59
C ALA A 91 16.85 40.78 -2.83
N VAL A 92 18.07 40.48 -2.39
CA VAL A 92 18.95 41.40 -1.65
C VAL A 92 20.08 41.96 -2.55
N ALA A 93 20.27 41.40 -3.74
CA ALA A 93 21.19 41.87 -4.78
C ALA A 93 20.59 42.99 -5.63
#